data_AF-A0A432J4Q2-F1
#
_entry.id   AF-A0A432J4Q2-F1
#
_cell.length_a   1.000
_cell.length_b   1.000
_cell.length_c   1.000
_cell.angle_alpha   90.00
_cell.angle_beta   90.00
_cell.angle_gamma   90.00
#
_symmetry.space_group_name_H-M   'P 1'
#
loop_
_entity.id
_entity.type
_entity.pdbx_description
1 polymer ?
#
loop_
_entity_poly.entity_id
_entity_poly.type
_entity_poly.pdbx_seq_one_letter_code
_entity_poly.pdbx_strand_id
1 'polypeptide(L)'
;MTHFNEIFVDVDAYQPPSKWEERFNNLQVWLIVALLLVGGWFFKDWMMNQFRFLALAEGQPVIPYPLQWQQQPAEAVTLQVVDPASKSPFHARETVILKNASKGDFTTVWPEQRTLQLRDYKEVERRLVKLGDDRQALWLLYTYVSDMGKSQAANASPGVIQAQDVVFETTNELGQKQWVVITLAADSNEWDQEWPTFRRILEKLGVPVL
;
A
#
# COMPACT_ATOMS: atom_id res chain seq x y z
N MET A 1 3.99 -28.64 81.56
CA MET A 1 2.68 -28.75 80.88
C MET A 1 2.68 -27.73 79.77
N THR A 2 2.94 -28.17 78.54
CA THR A 2 3.08 -27.30 77.37
C THR A 2 2.04 -27.78 76.36
N HIS A 3 0.96 -27.02 76.17
CA HIS A 3 -0.04 -27.30 75.14
C HIS A 3 0.47 -26.80 73.79
N PHE A 4 0.85 -27.71 72.91
CA PHE A 4 1.02 -27.41 71.49
C PHE A 4 -0.36 -27.46 70.84
N ASN A 5 -0.84 -26.30 70.39
CA ASN A 5 -1.99 -26.20 69.49
C ASN A 5 -1.48 -26.45 68.08
N GLU A 6 -1.75 -27.63 67.53
CA GLU A 6 -1.59 -27.87 66.09
C GLU A 6 -2.71 -27.13 65.36
N ILE A 7 -2.36 -26.00 64.75
CA ILE A 7 -3.20 -25.35 63.74
C ILE A 7 -3.09 -26.22 62.50
N PHE A 8 -4.07 -27.10 62.29
CA PHE A 8 -4.28 -27.73 61.00
C PHE A 8 -4.64 -26.64 60.00
N VAL A 9 -3.67 -26.23 59.19
CA VAL A 9 -3.95 -25.57 57.92
C VAL A 9 -4.63 -26.62 57.08
N ASP A 10 -5.93 -26.43 56.80
CA ASP A 10 -6.66 -27.23 55.83
C ASP A 10 -5.98 -26.99 54.48
N VAL A 11 -5.09 -27.90 54.12
CA VAL A 11 -4.48 -27.92 52.79
C VAL A 11 -5.59 -28.44 51.91
N ASP A 12 -6.41 -27.51 51.39
CA ASP A 12 -7.50 -27.79 50.45
C ASP A 12 -7.01 -28.87 49.47
N ALA A 13 -7.58 -30.07 49.60
CA ALA A 13 -7.12 -31.23 48.89
C ALA A 13 -7.22 -30.94 47.39
N TYR A 14 -6.08 -30.90 46.71
CA TYR A 14 -6.03 -30.84 45.26
C TYR A 14 -6.70 -32.11 44.72
N GLN A 15 -8.00 -32.03 44.42
CA GLN A 15 -8.70 -33.07 43.72
C GLN A 15 -8.36 -32.93 42.23
N PRO A 16 -7.85 -34.00 41.59
CA PRO A 16 -7.60 -33.95 40.16
C PRO A 16 -8.95 -33.70 39.44
N PRO A 17 -8.94 -32.87 38.38
CA PRO A 17 -10.16 -32.53 37.66
C PRO A 17 -10.87 -33.79 37.15
N SER A 18 -12.19 -33.77 37.21
CA SER A 18 -12.99 -34.84 36.61
C SER A 18 -12.78 -34.87 35.09
N LYS A 19 -12.96 -36.05 34.47
CA LYS A 19 -12.87 -36.19 33.01
C LYS A 19 -13.77 -35.23 32.23
N TRP A 20 -14.85 -34.75 32.84
CA TRP A 20 -15.72 -33.73 32.26
C TRP A 20 -15.10 -32.33 32.32
N GLU A 21 -14.53 -31.94 33.47
CA GLU A 21 -13.80 -30.68 33.63
C GLU A 21 -12.56 -30.63 32.74
N GLU A 22 -11.83 -31.72 32.58
CA GLU A 22 -10.71 -31.80 31.63
C GLU A 22 -11.17 -31.56 30.18
N ARG A 23 -12.30 -32.17 29.77
CA ARG A 23 -12.85 -31.98 28.42
C ARG A 23 -13.39 -30.58 28.20
N PHE A 24 -14.03 -29.98 29.21
CA PHE A 24 -14.53 -28.62 29.16
C PHE A 24 -13.39 -27.60 29.11
N ASN A 25 -12.37 -27.77 29.96
CA ASN A 25 -11.17 -26.93 29.96
C ASN A 25 -10.40 -27.06 28.63
N ASN A 26 -10.24 -28.29 28.11
CA ASN A 26 -9.64 -28.49 26.79
C ASN A 26 -10.44 -27.80 25.69
N LEU A 27 -11.78 -27.89 25.71
CA LEU A 27 -12.63 -27.19 24.75
C LEU A 27 -12.48 -25.67 24.84
N GLN A 28 -12.41 -25.12 26.05
CA GLN A 28 -12.17 -23.68 26.26
C GLN A 28 -10.82 -23.24 25.70
N VAL A 29 -9.75 -24.01 25.94
CA VAL A 29 -8.43 -23.74 25.36
C VAL A 29 -8.50 -23.76 23.83
N TRP A 30 -9.11 -24.78 23.24
CA TRP A 30 -9.29 -24.85 21.79
C TRP A 30 -10.11 -23.68 21.23
N LEU A 31 -11.15 -23.25 21.95
CA LEU A 31 -11.99 -22.13 21.55
C LEU A 31 -11.22 -20.80 21.63
N ILE A 32 -10.39 -20.60 22.65
CA ILE A 32 -9.51 -19.43 22.76
C ILE A 32 -8.47 -19.44 21.64
N VAL A 33 -7.82 -20.58 21.37
CA VAL A 33 -6.85 -20.71 20.28
C VAL A 33 -7.51 -20.41 18.93
N ALA A 34 -8.70 -20.95 18.68
CA ALA A 34 -9.46 -20.66 17.47
C ALA A 34 -9.81 -19.17 17.35
N LEU A 35 -10.28 -18.54 18.43
CA LEU A 35 -10.55 -17.10 18.47
C LEU A 35 -9.30 -16.27 18.20
N LEU A 36 -8.15 -16.63 18.75
CA LEU A 36 -6.89 -15.93 18.52
C LEU A 36 -6.40 -16.06 17.07
N LEU A 37 -6.52 -17.25 16.47
CA LEU A 37 -6.13 -17.48 15.07
C LEU A 37 -7.04 -16.73 14.11
N VAL A 38 -8.36 -16.86 14.29
CA VAL A 38 -9.35 -16.18 13.45
C VAL A 38 -9.25 -14.66 13.66
N GLY A 39 -9.22 -14.21 14.90
CA GLY A 39 -9.09 -12.79 15.25
C GLY A 39 -7.80 -12.19 14.71
N GLY A 40 -6.67 -12.90 14.83
CA GLY A 40 -5.39 -12.47 14.27
C GLY A 40 -5.40 -12.39 12.74
N TRP A 41 -6.08 -13.32 12.06
CA TRP A 41 -6.23 -13.28 10.60
C TRP A 41 -7.08 -12.10 10.13
N PHE A 42 -8.23 -11.86 10.76
CA PHE A 42 -9.08 -10.69 10.46
C PHE A 42 -8.39 -9.38 10.79
N PHE A 43 -7.64 -9.31 11.90
CA PHE A 43 -6.90 -8.12 12.28
C PHE A 43 -5.77 -7.81 11.28
N LYS A 44 -5.06 -8.84 10.82
CA LYS A 44 -4.04 -8.70 9.77
C LYS A 44 -4.67 -8.13 8.50
N ASP A 45 -5.77 -8.72 8.02
CA ASP A 45 -6.44 -8.25 6.81
C ASP A 45 -6.92 -6.79 6.98
N TRP A 46 -7.55 -6.48 8.12
CA TRP A 46 -7.99 -5.12 8.43
C TRP A 46 -6.85 -4.09 8.43
N MET A 47 -5.69 -4.43 9.02
CA MET A 47 -4.52 -3.54 9.02
C MET A 47 -3.91 -3.38 7.62
N MET A 48 -3.82 -4.45 6.83
CA MET A 48 -3.32 -4.42 5.45
C MET A 48 -4.20 -3.59 4.49
N ASN A 49 -5.41 -3.26 4.93
CA ASN A 49 -6.41 -2.52 4.18
C ASN A 49 -6.55 -1.06 4.63
N GLN A 50 -5.71 -0.59 5.55
CA GLN A 50 -5.69 0.80 6.01
C GLN A 50 -4.91 1.71 5.05
N PHE A 51 -5.36 2.96 4.94
CA PHE A 51 -4.75 3.98 4.07
C PHE A 51 -4.43 5.25 4.86
N ARG A 52 -3.32 5.87 4.50
CA ARG A 52 -3.01 7.27 4.82
C ARG A 52 -3.37 8.15 3.63
N PHE A 53 -3.38 9.43 3.89
CA PHE A 53 -3.88 10.44 2.97
C PHE A 53 -2.92 11.62 2.93
N LEU A 54 -2.45 11.95 1.73
CA LEU A 54 -1.68 13.15 1.48
C LEU A 54 -2.63 14.27 1.04
N ALA A 55 -2.76 15.31 1.85
CA ALA A 55 -3.38 16.56 1.43
C ALA A 55 -2.36 17.39 0.66
N LEU A 56 -2.64 17.71 -0.60
CA LEU A 56 -1.74 18.50 -1.45
C LEU A 56 -1.78 20.00 -1.10
N ALA A 57 -2.99 20.53 -0.84
CA ALA A 57 -3.28 21.83 -0.26
C ALA A 57 -4.76 21.86 0.19
N GLU A 58 -5.22 22.96 0.81
CA GLU A 58 -6.63 23.12 1.16
C GLU A 58 -7.51 23.14 -0.11
N GLY A 59 -8.59 22.34 -0.11
CA GLY A 59 -9.48 22.20 -1.27
C GLY A 59 -8.90 21.39 -2.43
N GLN A 60 -7.68 20.85 -2.32
CA GLN A 60 -7.09 19.99 -3.33
C GLN A 60 -7.39 18.50 -3.09
N PRO A 61 -7.21 17.66 -4.13
CA PRO A 61 -7.42 16.22 -4.03
C PRO A 61 -6.52 15.60 -2.98
N VAL A 62 -7.10 14.67 -2.23
CA VAL A 62 -6.40 13.90 -1.22
C VAL A 62 -5.90 12.60 -1.86
N ILE A 63 -4.60 12.35 -1.80
CA ILE A 63 -4.01 11.17 -2.43
C ILE A 63 -3.89 10.03 -1.41
N PRO A 64 -4.57 8.89 -1.62
CA PRO A 64 -4.54 7.75 -0.71
C PRO A 64 -3.29 6.90 -0.96
N TYR A 65 -2.60 6.49 0.10
CA TYR A 65 -1.52 5.51 0.01
C TYR A 65 -1.59 4.49 1.16
N PRO A 66 -1.13 3.24 0.98
CA PRO A 66 -1.25 2.20 2.00
C PRO A 66 -0.51 2.55 3.30
N LEU A 67 -1.11 2.23 4.45
CA LEU A 67 -0.57 2.56 5.78
C LEU A 67 0.79 1.87 6.05
N GLN A 68 0.94 0.65 5.55
CA GLN A 68 2.14 -0.18 5.73
C GLN A 68 3.31 0.23 4.84
N TRP A 69 3.06 1.06 3.82
CA TRP A 69 4.12 1.54 2.93
C TRP A 69 4.96 2.63 3.60
N GLN A 70 6.25 2.60 3.32
CA GLN A 70 7.21 3.51 3.94
C GLN A 70 7.50 4.68 3.00
N GLN A 71 7.48 5.89 3.54
CA GLN A 71 7.92 7.06 2.79
C GLN A 71 9.42 6.98 2.53
N GLN A 72 9.82 7.20 1.29
CA GLN A 72 11.21 7.23 0.86
C GLN A 72 11.52 8.64 0.32
N PRO A 73 12.63 9.27 0.74
CA PRO A 73 13.05 10.52 0.15
C PRO A 73 13.39 10.31 -1.32
N ALA A 74 12.89 11.19 -2.18
CA ALA A 74 13.25 11.24 -3.58
C ALA A 74 13.29 12.68 -4.08
N GLU A 75 14.19 12.95 -5.01
CA GLU A 75 14.35 14.27 -5.59
C GLU A 75 13.19 14.58 -6.54
N ALA A 76 12.72 15.83 -6.51
CA ALA A 76 11.68 16.35 -7.41
C ALA A 76 10.33 15.59 -7.38
N VAL A 77 10.01 14.91 -6.28
CA VAL A 77 8.69 14.29 -6.04
C VAL A 77 8.04 14.89 -4.80
N THR A 78 6.71 14.95 -4.78
CA THR A 78 5.93 15.42 -3.62
C THR A 78 5.78 14.32 -2.58
N LEU A 79 5.58 13.09 -3.04
CA LEU A 79 5.53 11.90 -2.19
C LEU A 79 6.12 10.73 -2.97
N GLN A 80 6.95 9.94 -2.30
CA GLN A 80 7.25 8.58 -2.73
C GLN A 80 7.08 7.66 -1.54
N VAL A 81 6.33 6.59 -1.74
CA VAL A 81 6.12 5.52 -0.77
C VAL A 81 6.41 4.18 -1.43
N VAL A 82 6.99 3.26 -0.67
CA VAL A 82 7.40 1.95 -1.17
C VAL A 82 6.84 0.85 -0.26
N ASP A 83 6.56 -0.31 -0.85
CA ASP A 83 6.20 -1.50 -0.10
C ASP A 83 7.47 -2.19 0.44
N PRO A 84 7.72 -2.16 1.77
CA PRO A 84 8.85 -2.87 2.34
C PRO A 84 8.70 -4.40 2.28
N ALA A 85 7.50 -4.92 2.00
CA ALA A 85 7.22 -6.35 1.90
C ALA A 85 7.34 -6.90 0.46
N SER A 86 7.58 -6.05 -0.54
CA SER A 86 7.84 -6.49 -1.93
C SER A 86 9.10 -7.36 -1.97
N LYS A 87 9.03 -8.47 -2.70
CA LYS A 87 10.12 -9.47 -2.75
C LYS A 87 11.15 -9.14 -3.84
N SER A 88 10.80 -8.23 -4.76
CA SER A 88 11.71 -7.75 -5.80
C SER A 88 12.69 -6.71 -5.26
N PRO A 89 13.93 -6.66 -5.78
CA PRO A 89 14.83 -5.53 -5.59
C PRO A 89 14.23 -4.18 -6.03
N PHE A 90 13.28 -4.20 -6.96
CA PHE A 90 12.42 -3.05 -7.24
C PHE A 90 11.17 -3.12 -6.37
N HIS A 91 11.24 -2.49 -5.20
CA HIS A 91 10.06 -2.38 -4.36
C HIS A 91 8.92 -1.68 -5.09
N ALA A 92 7.73 -2.30 -5.03
CA ALA A 92 6.47 -1.71 -5.45
C ALA A 92 6.32 -0.33 -4.81
N ARG A 93 5.85 0.65 -5.57
CA ARG A 93 5.84 2.05 -5.14
C ARG A 93 4.72 2.87 -5.73
N GLU A 94 4.40 3.93 -5.02
CA GLU A 94 3.56 5.03 -5.46
C GLU A 94 4.38 6.30 -5.42
N THR A 95 4.31 7.07 -6.49
CA THR A 95 5.00 8.36 -6.61
C THR A 95 4.00 9.41 -7.01
N VAL A 96 3.94 10.50 -6.26
CA VAL A 96 3.11 11.66 -6.53
C VAL A 96 4.02 12.82 -6.90
N ILE A 97 3.78 13.39 -8.08
CA ILE A 97 4.50 14.56 -8.57
C ILE A 97 3.50 15.65 -8.88
N LEU A 98 3.78 16.82 -8.32
CA LEU A 98 3.10 18.06 -8.64
C LEU A 98 3.91 18.83 -9.69
N LYS A 99 3.33 19.04 -10.87
CA LYS A 99 4.02 19.70 -11.99
C LYS A 99 3.22 20.92 -12.44
N ASN A 100 3.86 22.08 -12.55
CA ASN A 100 3.20 23.25 -13.14
C ASN A 100 2.73 22.89 -14.55
N ALA A 101 1.47 23.21 -14.86
CA ALA A 101 0.92 22.89 -16.17
C ALA A 101 1.76 23.58 -17.25
N SER A 102 2.38 22.80 -18.13
CA SER A 102 3.09 23.34 -19.29
C SER A 102 2.11 23.88 -20.32
N LYS A 103 2.60 24.66 -21.30
CA LYS A 103 1.80 24.97 -22.49
C LYS A 103 1.53 23.67 -23.26
N GLY A 104 0.32 23.12 -23.12
CA GLY A 104 -0.08 21.88 -23.79
C GLY A 104 -1.09 21.09 -22.97
N ASP A 105 -1.69 20.08 -23.59
CA ASP A 105 -2.61 19.16 -22.92
C ASP A 105 -1.83 18.02 -22.25
N PHE A 106 -2.15 17.72 -20.98
CA PHE A 106 -1.53 16.62 -20.23
C PHE A 106 -1.73 15.27 -20.92
N THR A 107 -2.82 15.11 -21.69
CA THR A 107 -3.13 13.88 -22.45
C THR A 107 -2.08 13.53 -23.51
N THR A 108 -1.31 14.52 -23.96
CA THR A 108 -0.30 14.38 -25.01
C THR A 108 1.11 14.58 -24.46
N VAL A 109 1.31 15.66 -23.69
CA VAL A 109 2.64 16.05 -23.20
C VAL A 109 3.20 15.03 -22.20
N TRP A 110 2.36 14.45 -21.35
CA TRP A 110 2.84 13.53 -20.33
C TRP A 110 3.36 12.19 -20.90
N PRO A 111 2.62 11.49 -21.79
CA PRO A 111 3.15 10.30 -22.46
C PRO A 111 4.44 10.55 -23.26
N GLU A 112 4.55 11.69 -23.93
CA GLU A 112 5.78 12.06 -24.66
C GLU A 112 6.98 12.18 -23.70
N GLN A 113 6.77 12.80 -22.54
CA GLN A 113 7.81 12.88 -21.51
C GLN A 113 8.23 11.50 -21.01
N ARG A 114 7.29 10.57 -20.81
CA ARG A 114 7.62 9.19 -20.42
C ARG A 114 8.49 8.49 -21.45
N THR A 115 8.18 8.67 -22.74
CA THR A 115 8.96 8.11 -23.85
C THR A 115 10.41 8.60 -23.83
N LEU A 116 10.65 9.85 -23.42
CA LEU A 116 11.99 10.45 -23.37
C LEU A 116 12.76 10.12 -22.08
N GLN A 117 12.05 9.91 -20.97
CA GLN A 117 12.65 9.74 -19.64
C GLN A 117 12.88 8.28 -19.26
N LEU A 118 12.07 7.37 -19.79
CA LEU A 118 12.10 5.96 -19.41
C LEU A 118 12.79 5.14 -20.49
N ARG A 119 13.80 4.38 -20.05
CA ARG A 119 14.54 3.46 -20.93
C ARG A 119 13.62 2.35 -21.42
N ASP A 120 13.66 2.06 -22.71
CA ASP A 120 12.89 0.99 -23.35
C ASP A 120 11.37 1.10 -23.04
N TYR A 121 10.86 2.33 -23.01
CA TYR A 121 9.45 2.62 -22.77
C TYR A 121 8.55 1.94 -23.82
N LYS A 122 7.50 1.27 -23.34
CA LYS A 122 6.45 0.68 -24.16
C LYS A 122 5.09 0.94 -23.54
N GLU A 123 4.28 1.74 -24.23
CA GLU A 123 2.88 1.92 -23.86
C GLU A 123 2.08 0.64 -24.13
N VAL A 124 1.26 0.25 -23.15
CA VAL A 124 0.38 -0.91 -23.20
C VAL A 124 -1.05 -0.44 -23.48
N GLU A 125 -1.52 0.55 -22.73
CA GLU A 125 -2.86 1.10 -22.87
C GLU A 125 -2.89 2.57 -22.46
N ARG A 126 -3.73 3.35 -23.14
CA ARG A 126 -3.99 4.76 -22.84
C ARG A 126 -5.48 5.03 -22.95
N ARG A 127 -6.04 5.70 -21.95
CA ARG A 127 -7.45 6.11 -21.96
C ARG A 127 -7.71 7.36 -21.12
N LEU A 128 -8.79 8.04 -21.46
CA LEU A 128 -9.33 9.12 -20.64
C LEU A 128 -10.39 8.53 -19.72
N VAL A 129 -10.24 8.80 -18.43
CA VAL A 129 -11.17 8.38 -17.38
C VAL A 129 -11.70 9.60 -16.65
N LYS A 130 -12.77 9.41 -15.90
CA LYS A 130 -13.23 10.40 -14.93
C LYS A 130 -12.88 9.91 -13.53
N LEU A 131 -12.42 10.83 -12.69
CA LEU A 131 -12.27 10.59 -11.27
C LEU A 131 -13.62 10.64 -10.56
N GLY A 132 -13.65 10.30 -9.28
CA GLY A 132 -14.86 10.28 -8.47
C GLY A 132 -15.55 11.65 -8.33
N ASP A 133 -14.85 12.74 -8.66
CA ASP A 133 -15.34 14.12 -8.65
C ASP A 133 -15.55 14.69 -10.07
N ASP A 134 -15.77 13.81 -11.05
CA ASP A 134 -16.01 14.13 -12.47
C ASP A 134 -14.85 14.81 -13.21
N ARG A 135 -13.70 15.04 -12.56
CA ARG A 135 -12.52 15.56 -13.24
C ARG A 135 -11.97 14.55 -14.23
N GLN A 136 -11.60 15.04 -15.41
CA GLN A 136 -10.97 14.23 -16.43
C GLN A 136 -9.54 13.91 -16.03
N ALA A 137 -9.18 12.63 -16.16
CA ALA A 137 -7.84 12.14 -15.95
C ALA A 137 -7.38 11.29 -17.13
N LEU A 138 -6.08 11.29 -17.39
CA LEU A 138 -5.40 10.39 -18.29
C LEU A 138 -4.94 9.19 -17.46
N TRP A 139 -5.33 8.00 -17.88
CA TRP A 139 -4.78 6.76 -17.37
C TRP A 139 -3.87 6.15 -18.43
N LEU A 140 -2.64 5.84 -18.04
CA LEU A 140 -1.64 5.19 -18.88
C LEU A 140 -1.19 3.92 -18.19
N LEU A 141 -1.07 2.82 -18.94
CA LEU A 141 -0.37 1.61 -18.53
C LEU A 141 0.79 1.38 -19.48
N TYR A 142 1.96 1.10 -18.93
CA TYR A 142 3.19 0.96 -19.71
C TYR A 142 4.20 0.07 -19.00
N THR A 143 5.24 -0.31 -19.74
CA THR A 143 6.41 -0.99 -19.20
C THR A 143 7.68 -0.22 -19.56
N TYR A 144 8.72 -0.33 -18.76
CA TYR A 144 10.04 0.21 -19.05
C TYR A 144 11.14 -0.60 -18.37
N VAL A 145 12.39 -0.43 -18.79
CA VAL A 145 13.55 -1.07 -18.15
C VAL A 145 14.14 -0.13 -17.12
N SER A 146 14.27 -0.61 -15.89
CA SER A 146 14.94 0.11 -14.80
C SER A 146 16.17 -0.65 -14.34
N ASP A 147 17.26 0.06 -14.10
CA ASP A 147 18.37 -0.50 -13.33
C ASP A 147 17.84 -0.69 -11.90
N MET A 148 17.65 -1.94 -11.47
CA MET A 148 17.06 -2.28 -10.17
C MET A 148 18.01 -1.95 -9.00
N GLY A 149 18.29 -0.66 -8.79
CA GLY A 149 19.04 -0.14 -7.66
C GLY A 149 20.49 0.22 -7.98
N LYS A 150 20.78 1.53 -8.02
CA LYS A 150 22.10 2.05 -7.64
C LYS A 150 22.29 2.12 -6.12
N SER A 151 21.23 1.92 -5.32
CA SER A 151 21.24 2.21 -3.88
C SER A 151 21.22 1.00 -2.93
N GLN A 152 21.04 -0.25 -3.40
CA GLN A 152 21.03 -1.41 -2.48
C GLN A 152 21.89 -2.61 -2.93
N ALA A 153 22.23 -2.76 -4.20
CA ALA A 153 23.22 -3.73 -4.65
C ALA A 153 23.83 -3.27 -5.98
N ALA A 154 25.14 -3.00 -5.99
CA ALA A 154 25.86 -2.54 -7.19
C ALA A 154 25.85 -3.54 -8.37
N ASN A 155 25.19 -4.70 -8.23
CA ASN A 155 25.14 -5.81 -9.19
C ASN A 155 23.71 -6.24 -9.56
N ALA A 156 22.68 -5.48 -9.21
CA ALA A 156 21.31 -5.85 -9.58
C ALA A 156 21.12 -5.76 -11.10
N SER A 157 20.62 -6.83 -11.71
CA SER A 157 20.35 -6.86 -13.16
C SER A 157 19.20 -5.90 -13.51
N PRO A 158 19.21 -5.29 -14.70
CA PRO A 158 18.08 -4.49 -15.18
C PRO A 158 16.78 -5.30 -15.14
N GLY A 159 15.73 -4.67 -14.66
CA GLY A 159 14.41 -5.24 -14.51
C GLY A 159 13.40 -4.61 -15.45
N VAL A 160 12.41 -5.39 -15.89
CA VAL A 160 11.23 -4.83 -16.55
C VAL A 160 10.25 -4.39 -15.47
N ILE A 161 9.94 -3.10 -15.46
CA ILE A 161 8.98 -2.49 -14.55
C ILE A 161 7.68 -2.31 -15.32
N GLN A 162 6.58 -2.73 -14.71
CA GLN A 162 5.25 -2.36 -15.15
C GLN A 162 4.76 -1.21 -14.29
N ALA A 163 4.20 -0.19 -14.93
CA ALA A 163 3.76 1.01 -14.26
C ALA A 163 2.51 1.57 -14.91
N GLN A 164 1.75 2.30 -14.10
CA GLN A 164 0.62 3.07 -14.57
C GLN A 164 0.64 4.47 -14.00
N ASP A 165 0.22 5.43 -14.81
CA ASP A 165 0.07 6.82 -14.41
C ASP A 165 -1.40 7.22 -14.42
N VAL A 166 -1.82 7.98 -13.41
CA VAL A 166 -3.06 8.75 -13.40
C VAL A 166 -2.68 10.22 -13.38
N VAL A 167 -3.06 10.96 -14.42
CA VAL A 167 -2.71 12.38 -14.56
C VAL A 167 -3.96 13.21 -14.71
N PHE A 168 -4.10 14.25 -13.90
CA PHE A 168 -5.21 15.18 -13.99
C PHE A 168 -4.78 16.60 -13.63
N GLU A 169 -5.58 17.58 -14.07
CA GLU A 169 -5.34 18.99 -13.75
C GLU A 169 -6.01 19.37 -12.42
N THR A 170 -5.32 20.22 -11.68
CA THR A 170 -5.77 20.90 -10.46
C THR A 170 -5.32 22.36 -10.50
N THR A 171 -5.68 23.13 -9.49
CA THR A 171 -5.24 24.52 -9.30
C THR A 171 -4.51 24.66 -7.98
N ASN A 172 -3.35 25.32 -7.98
CA ASN A 172 -2.58 25.61 -6.76
C ASN A 172 -3.20 26.74 -5.93
N GLU A 173 -2.66 26.99 -4.74
CA GLU A 173 -3.11 28.07 -3.83
C GLU A 173 -3.09 29.48 -4.48
N LEU A 174 -2.29 29.64 -5.54
CA LEU A 174 -2.16 30.88 -6.31
C LEU A 174 -3.10 30.97 -7.51
N GLY A 175 -4.03 30.01 -7.68
CA GLY A 175 -4.97 30.00 -8.80
C GLY A 175 -4.35 29.53 -10.13
N GLN A 176 -3.15 28.95 -10.13
CA GLN A 176 -2.46 28.50 -11.33
C GLN A 176 -2.71 27.01 -11.60
N LYS A 177 -2.86 26.66 -12.88
CA LYS A 177 -3.02 25.27 -13.32
C LYS A 177 -1.78 24.43 -13.01
N GLN A 178 -2.03 23.24 -12.47
CA GLN A 178 -1.01 22.28 -12.10
C GLN A 178 -1.49 20.87 -12.45
N TRP A 179 -0.58 20.00 -12.86
CA TRP A 179 -0.85 18.59 -13.06
C TRP A 179 -0.46 17.82 -11.81
N VAL A 180 -1.36 16.95 -11.39
CA VAL A 180 -1.07 15.91 -10.41
C VAL A 180 -0.82 14.64 -11.19
N VAL A 181 0.36 14.06 -10.99
CA VAL A 181 0.75 12.78 -11.57
C VAL A 181 0.89 11.79 -10.43
N ILE A 182 0.13 10.71 -10.51
CA ILE A 182 0.22 9.58 -9.58
C ILE A 182 0.71 8.38 -10.37
N THR A 183 1.88 7.86 -10.01
CA THR A 183 2.49 6.69 -10.65
C THR A 183 2.48 5.52 -9.69
N LEU A 184 1.90 4.40 -10.10
CA LEU A 184 2.03 3.11 -9.42
C LEU A 184 2.96 2.23 -10.24
N ALA A 185 4.00 1.67 -9.63
CA ALA A 185 5.00 0.87 -10.32
C ALA A 185 5.44 -0.33 -9.49
N ALA A 186 5.64 -1.46 -10.16
CA ALA A 186 6.22 -2.67 -9.59
C ALA A 186 7.05 -3.41 -10.63
N ASP A 187 7.89 -4.33 -10.17
CA ASP A 187 8.48 -5.34 -11.04
C ASP A 187 7.37 -6.05 -11.83
N SER A 188 7.56 -6.22 -13.14
CA SER A 188 6.56 -6.87 -13.99
C SER A 188 6.26 -8.30 -13.55
N ASN A 189 7.21 -8.99 -12.89
CA ASN A 189 6.99 -10.34 -12.33
C ASN A 189 6.15 -10.34 -11.04
N GLU A 190 6.02 -9.19 -10.37
CA GLU A 190 5.23 -9.03 -9.14
C GLU A 190 3.92 -8.27 -9.37
N TRP A 191 3.69 -7.76 -10.58
CA TRP A 191 2.54 -6.91 -10.90
C TRP A 191 1.21 -7.50 -10.44
N ASP A 192 0.95 -8.78 -10.71
CA ASP A 192 -0.31 -9.43 -10.34
C ASP A 192 -0.46 -9.60 -8.82
N GLN A 193 0.65 -9.71 -8.07
CA GLN A 193 0.65 -9.78 -6.62
C GLN A 193 0.36 -8.40 -6.00
N GLU A 194 0.87 -7.34 -6.63
CA GLU A 194 0.70 -5.95 -6.17
C GLU A 194 -0.63 -5.32 -6.64
N TRP A 195 -1.22 -5.86 -7.71
CA TRP A 195 -2.43 -5.33 -8.33
C TRP A 195 -3.60 -5.13 -7.35
N PRO A 196 -3.91 -6.04 -6.41
CA PRO A 196 -4.97 -5.80 -5.42
C PRO A 196 -4.74 -4.54 -4.57
N THR A 197 -3.48 -4.18 -4.28
CA THR A 197 -3.14 -2.93 -3.58
C THR A 197 -3.30 -1.72 -4.50
N PHE A 198 -2.77 -1.80 -5.72
CA PHE A 198 -2.88 -0.70 -6.71
C PHE A 198 -4.33 -0.40 -7.06
N ARG A 199 -5.14 -1.43 -7.27
CA ARG A 199 -6.58 -1.31 -7.51
C ARG A 199 -7.28 -0.54 -6.40
N ARG A 200 -6.97 -0.80 -5.13
CA ARG A 200 -7.58 -0.09 -4.00
C ARG A 200 -7.15 1.37 -3.91
N ILE A 201 -5.90 1.69 -4.26
CA ILE A 201 -5.44 3.08 -4.42
C ILE A 201 -6.29 3.78 -5.50
N LEU A 202 -6.43 3.17 -6.66
CA LEU A 202 -7.23 3.69 -7.78
C LEU A 202 -8.71 3.88 -7.42
N GLU A 203 -9.33 2.89 -6.77
CA GLU A 203 -10.73 2.98 -6.32
C GLU A 203 -10.93 4.14 -5.34
N LYS A 204 -9.98 4.36 -4.42
CA LYS A 204 -10.02 5.51 -3.49
C LYS A 204 -9.79 6.86 -4.17
N LEU A 205 -9.07 6.88 -5.29
CA LEU A 205 -8.97 8.04 -6.17
C LEU A 205 -10.23 8.24 -7.04
N GLY A 206 -11.15 7.28 -7.03
CA GLY A 206 -12.33 7.27 -7.89
C GLY A 206 -12.02 6.99 -9.36
N VAL A 207 -10.87 6.36 -9.66
CA VAL A 207 -10.53 5.91 -11.01
C VAL A 207 -11.30 4.63 -11.32
N PRO A 208 -12.04 4.56 -12.45
CA PRO A 208 -12.73 3.34 -12.84
C PRO A 208 -11.71 2.24 -13.17
N VAL A 209 -11.75 1.18 -12.36
CA VAL A 209 -10.97 -0.03 -12.55
C VAL A 209 -11.87 -1.04 -13.27
N LEU A 210 -11.40 -1.56 -14.42
CA LEU A 210 -12.09 -2.59 -15.20
C LEU A 210 -11.65 -3.99 -14.75
#